data_AF-A0A528HRE2-F1
#
_entry.id   AF-A0A528HRE2-F1
#
_cell.length_a   1.000
_cell.length_b   1.000
_cell.length_c   1.000
_cell.angle_alpha   90.00
_cell.angle_beta   90.00
_cell.angle_gamma   90.00
#
_symmetry.space_group_name_H-M   'P 1'
#
loop_
_entity.id
_entity.type
_entity.pdbx_description
1 polymer ?
#
loop_
_entity_poly.entity_id
_entity_poly.type
_entity_poly.pdbx_seq_one_letter_code
_entity_poly.pdbx_strand_id
1 'polypeptide(L)'
;VEAILQLVRSARPGQGNAETDKHVAWGPGPRASQALTLCARARALYDGRLAPSIDDIRALAEPVLQHRMALTFAARAEGTTVRDVVAKLAKGI
;
A
#
# COMPACT_ATOMS: atom_id res chain seq x y z
N VAL A 1 -6.44 9.75 7.39
CA VAL A 1 -6.22 10.16 5.98
C VAL A 1 -4.73 10.23 5.67
N GLU A 2 -3.90 10.87 6.50
CA GLU A 2 -2.45 10.98 6.27
C GLU A 2 -1.75 9.63 6.05
N ALA A 3 -1.97 8.64 6.93
CA ALA A 3 -1.38 7.31 6.77
C ALA A 3 -1.75 6.62 5.44
N ILE A 4 -2.95 6.86 4.90
CA ILE A 4 -3.35 6.35 3.57
C ILE A 4 -2.53 7.03 2.47
N LEU A 5 -2.37 8.35 2.55
CA LEU A 5 -1.60 9.11 1.58
C LEU A 5 -0.12 8.74 1.65
N GLN A 6 0.44 8.61 2.85
CA GLN A 6 1.83 8.16 3.07
C GLN A 6 2.05 6.78 2.45
N LEU A 7 1.18 5.80 2.73
CA LEU A 7 1.27 4.46 2.16
C LEU A 7 1.24 4.49 0.63
N VAL A 8 0.23 5.15 0.04
CA VAL A 8 0.06 5.21 -1.42
C VAL A 8 1.22 5.96 -2.09
N ARG A 9 1.73 7.03 -1.47
CA ARG A 9 2.89 7.78 -1.97
C ARG A 9 4.17 6.95 -1.92
N SER A 10 4.41 6.28 -0.81
CA SER A 10 5.60 5.44 -0.59
C SER A 10 5.67 4.23 -1.53
N ALA A 11 4.53 3.82 -2.09
CA ALA A 11 4.39 2.76 -3.06
C ALA A 11 4.65 3.19 -4.52
N ARG A 12 5.00 4.46 -4.78
CA ARG A 12 5.30 4.98 -6.11
C ARG A 12 6.79 5.26 -6.26
N PRO A 13 7.42 4.85 -7.37
CA PRO A 13 8.81 5.18 -7.64
C PRO A 13 8.98 6.68 -7.90
N GLY A 14 10.17 7.22 -7.62
CA GLY A 14 10.55 8.61 -7.78
C GLY A 14 10.01 9.53 -6.67
N GLN A 15 9.67 8.98 -5.51
CA GLN A 15 9.08 9.73 -4.38
C GLN A 15 9.95 9.67 -3.11
N GLY A 16 11.24 9.38 -3.25
CA GLY A 16 12.22 9.45 -2.17
C GLY A 16 12.33 8.18 -1.31
N ASN A 17 11.70 7.07 -1.72
CA ASN A 17 11.89 5.77 -1.07
C ASN A 17 12.80 4.92 -1.96
N ALA A 18 14.09 4.83 -1.60
CA ALA A 18 15.11 4.12 -2.39
C ALA A 18 14.75 2.65 -2.67
N GLU A 19 14.12 1.96 -1.70
CA GLU A 19 13.68 0.58 -1.87
C GLU A 19 12.54 0.46 -2.89
N THR A 20 11.57 1.37 -2.83
CA THR A 20 10.50 1.44 -3.83
C THR A 20 11.05 1.81 -5.20
N ASP A 21 11.95 2.80 -5.26
CA ASP A 21 12.56 3.28 -6.50
C ASP A 21 13.35 2.18 -7.22
N LYS A 22 13.99 1.28 -6.45
CA LYS A 22 14.71 0.11 -6.99
C LYS A 22 13.75 -0.99 -7.47
N HIS A 23 12.72 -1.31 -6.68
CA HIS A 23 11.93 -2.52 -6.90
C HIS A 23 10.61 -2.32 -7.66
N VAL A 24 10.06 -1.10 -7.71
CA VAL A 24 8.74 -0.81 -8.28
C VAL A 24 8.87 -0.07 -9.61
N ALA A 25 8.29 -0.64 -10.67
CA ALA A 25 8.25 -0.03 -12.01
C ALA A 25 7.14 1.02 -12.14
N TRP A 26 5.97 0.76 -11.55
CA TRP A 26 4.88 1.73 -11.45
C TRP A 26 4.04 1.44 -10.20
N GLY A 27 3.47 2.50 -9.62
CA GLY A 27 2.78 2.44 -8.34
C GLY A 27 1.31 2.90 -8.39
N PRO A 28 0.60 2.77 -7.26
CA PRO A 28 -0.84 3.03 -7.17
C PRO A 28 -1.20 4.50 -7.39
N GLY A 29 -2.28 4.73 -8.15
CA GLY A 29 -2.88 6.05 -8.34
C GLY A 29 -3.91 6.43 -7.24
N PRO A 30 -4.59 7.58 -7.39
CA PRO A 30 -5.55 8.10 -6.40
C PRO A 30 -6.73 7.16 -6.09
N ARG A 31 -7.04 6.22 -6.99
CA ARG A 31 -8.04 5.16 -6.73
C ARG A 31 -7.66 4.23 -5.58
N ALA A 32 -6.37 4.02 -5.31
CA ALA A 32 -5.94 3.24 -4.15
C ALA A 32 -6.28 3.96 -2.84
N SER A 33 -6.06 5.28 -2.77
CA SER A 33 -6.41 6.09 -1.59
C SER A 33 -7.91 6.08 -1.31
N GLN A 34 -8.73 6.16 -2.37
CA GLN A 34 -10.19 6.07 -2.27
C GLN A 34 -10.63 4.69 -1.76
N ALA A 35 -10.07 3.61 -2.32
CA ALA A 35 -10.37 2.24 -1.89
C ALA A 35 -9.97 2.02 -0.43
N LEU A 36 -8.76 2.41 -0.02
CA LEU A 36 -8.32 2.32 1.38
C LEU A 36 -9.24 3.12 2.32
N THR A 37 -9.69 4.31 1.92
CA THR A 37 -10.58 5.13 2.74
C THR A 37 -11.94 4.46 2.95
N LEU A 38 -12.54 3.92 1.88
CA LEU A 38 -13.82 3.24 1.93
C LEU A 38 -13.72 1.94 2.74
N CYS A 39 -12.73 1.09 2.42
CA CYS A 39 -12.55 -0.20 3.07
C CYS A 39 -12.16 -0.05 4.55
N ALA A 40 -11.34 0.94 4.93
CA ALA A 40 -10.99 1.14 6.33
C ALA A 40 -12.20 1.50 7.18
N ARG A 41 -13.10 2.35 6.65
CA ARG A 41 -14.37 2.68 7.32
C ARG A 41 -15.29 1.46 7.40
N ALA A 42 -15.38 0.68 6.32
CA ALA A 42 -16.18 -0.54 6.31
C ALA A 42 -15.68 -1.56 7.33
N ARG A 43 -14.35 -1.76 7.43
CA ARG A 43 -13.73 -2.67 8.40
C ARG A 43 -13.94 -2.19 9.84
N ALA A 44 -13.78 -0.90 10.11
CA ALA A 44 -14.05 -0.35 11.43
C ALA A 44 -15.50 -0.58 11.86
N LEU A 45 -16.47 -0.32 10.96
CA LEU A 45 -17.88 -0.57 11.23
C LEU A 45 -18.18 -2.06 11.44
N TYR A 46 -17.58 -2.93 10.63
CA TYR A 46 -17.70 -4.39 10.77
C TYR A 46 -17.22 -4.87 12.15
N ASP A 47 -16.17 -4.23 12.69
CA ASP A 47 -15.62 -4.50 14.03
C ASP A 47 -16.36 -3.74 15.16
N GLY A 48 -17.49 -3.07 14.88
CA GLY A 48 -18.25 -2.29 15.87
C GLY A 48 -17.60 -0.99 16.33
N ARG A 49 -16.55 -0.51 15.63
CA ARG A 49 -15.85 0.74 15.91
C ARG A 49 -16.42 1.89 15.07
N LEU A 50 -16.56 3.06 15.68
CA LEU A 50 -17.08 4.27 15.01
C LEU A 50 -16.02 5.02 14.18
N ALA A 51 -14.74 4.64 14.31
CA ALA A 51 -13.64 5.29 13.60
C ALA A 51 -12.59 4.25 13.15
N PRO A 52 -12.04 4.40 11.94
CA PRO A 52 -10.95 3.57 11.46
C PRO A 52 -9.63 3.92 12.17
N SER A 53 -8.78 2.90 12.34
CA SER A 53 -7.43 3.02 12.90
C SER A 53 -6.35 2.80 11.83
N ILE A 54 -5.08 2.98 12.20
CA ILE A 54 -3.95 2.63 11.33
C ILE A 54 -3.92 1.12 11.05
N ASP A 55 -4.36 0.29 11.99
CA ASP A 55 -4.39 -1.16 11.80
C ASP A 55 -5.39 -1.59 10.71
N ASP A 56 -6.44 -0.81 10.48
CA ASP A 56 -7.32 -1.02 9.31
C ASP A 56 -6.58 -0.79 8.00
N ILE A 57 -5.74 0.25 7.95
CA ILE A 57 -4.94 0.58 6.77
C ILE A 57 -3.90 -0.52 6.53
N ARG A 58 -3.21 -0.97 7.59
CA ARG A 58 -2.22 -2.06 7.51
C ARG A 58 -2.85 -3.37 7.03
N ALA A 59 -4.01 -3.74 7.59
CA ALA A 59 -4.72 -4.95 7.19
C ALA A 59 -5.23 -4.90 5.74
N LEU A 60 -5.55 -3.71 5.24
CA LEU A 60 -6.08 -3.52 3.88
C LEU A 60 -4.99 -3.20 2.85
N ALA A 61 -3.73 -3.02 3.25
CA ALA A 61 -2.65 -2.63 2.36
C ALA A 61 -2.45 -3.65 1.23
N GLU A 62 -2.25 -4.93 1.55
CA GLU A 62 -2.07 -5.99 0.55
C GLU A 62 -3.27 -6.14 -0.39
N PRO A 63 -4.51 -6.40 0.10
CA PRO A 63 -5.64 -6.65 -0.78
C PRO A 63 -5.95 -5.46 -1.68
N VAL A 64 -5.69 -4.21 -1.26
CA VAL A 64 -5.92 -3.03 -2.10
C VAL A 64 -4.76 -2.78 -3.08
N LEU A 65 -3.51 -3.02 -2.70
CA LEU A 65 -2.35 -2.61 -3.49
C LEU A 65 -1.79 -3.69 -4.43
N GLN A 66 -1.98 -4.99 -4.13
CA GLN A 66 -1.29 -6.08 -4.84
C GLN A 66 -1.49 -6.10 -6.37
N HIS A 67 -2.59 -5.53 -6.86
CA HIS A 67 -2.96 -5.45 -8.27
C HIS A 67 -2.92 -4.01 -8.81
N ARG A 68 -2.32 -3.08 -8.07
CA ARG A 68 -2.21 -1.65 -8.38
C ARG A 68 -0.77 -1.16 -8.45
N MET A 69 0.15 -2.08 -8.67
CA MET A 69 1.57 -1.79 -8.88
C MET A 69 2.21 -2.95 -9.63
N ALA A 70 3.37 -2.68 -10.23
CA ALA A 70 4.22 -3.72 -10.78
C ALA A 70 5.68 -3.49 -10.40
N LEU A 71 6.40 -4.60 -10.26
CA LEU A 71 7.83 -4.59 -9.99
C LEU A 71 8.66 -4.38 -11.25
N THR A 72 9.90 -3.92 -11.05
CA THR A 72 10.94 -3.91 -12.09
C THR A 72 11.33 -5.33 -12.49
N PHE A 73 11.90 -5.50 -13.70
CA PHE A 73 12.37 -6.81 -14.15
C PHE A 73 13.43 -7.39 -13.20
N ALA A 74 14.39 -6.56 -12.76
CA ALA A 74 15.43 -6.95 -11.82
C ALA A 74 14.85 -7.47 -10.49
N ALA A 75 13.87 -6.76 -9.92
CA ALA A 75 13.22 -7.18 -8.68
C ALA A 75 12.51 -8.54 -8.82
N ARG A 76 11.84 -8.77 -9.96
CA ARG A 76 11.22 -10.07 -10.26
C ARG A 76 12.26 -11.19 -10.41
N ALA A 77 13.39 -10.89 -11.06
CA ALA A 77 14.50 -11.84 -11.22
C ALA A 77 15.16 -12.21 -9.88
N GLU A 78 15.18 -11.28 -8.93
CA GLU A 78 15.62 -11.50 -7.54
C GLU A 78 14.57 -12.28 -6.70
N GLY A 79 13.43 -12.65 -7.27
CA GLY A 79 12.36 -13.38 -6.58
C GLY A 79 11.47 -12.52 -5.69
N THR A 80 11.60 -11.18 -5.76
CA THR A 80 10.74 -10.27 -5.00
C THR A 80 9.32 -10.31 -5.55
N THR A 81 8.33 -10.37 -4.65
CA THR A 81 6.92 -10.29 -5.02
C THR A 81 6.32 -8.93 -4.65
N VAL A 82 5.21 -8.57 -5.31
CA VAL A 82 4.46 -7.36 -4.94
C VAL A 82 4.00 -7.42 -3.48
N ARG A 83 3.63 -8.62 -2.99
CA ARG A 83 3.23 -8.82 -1.59
C ARG A 83 4.34 -8.48 -0.62
N ASP A 84 5.59 -8.86 -0.94
CA ASP A 84 6.75 -8.55 -0.10
C ASP A 84 6.95 -7.03 0.03
N VAL A 85 6.84 -6.30 -1.09
CA VAL A 85 6.95 -4.84 -1.12
C VAL A 85 5.82 -4.21 -0.31
N VAL A 86 4.58 -4.63 -0.52
CA VAL A 86 3.43 -4.07 0.22
C VAL A 86 3.55 -4.37 1.72
N ALA A 87 3.97 -5.56 2.11
CA ALA A 87 4.17 -5.93 3.51
C ALA A 87 5.26 -5.06 4.17
N LYS A 88 6.36 -4.74 3.45
CA LYS A 88 7.38 -3.81 3.93
C LYS A 88 6.82 -2.39 4.12
N LEU A 89 6.10 -1.88 3.13
CA LEU A 89 5.52 -0.52 3.17
C LEU A 89 4.46 -0.38 4.27
N ALA A 90 3.63 -1.39 4.48
CA ALA A 90 2.60 -1.40 5.52
C ALA A 90 3.18 -1.36 6.95
N LYS A 91 4.41 -1.85 7.16
CA LYS A 91 5.11 -1.74 8.45
C LYS A 91 5.64 -0.33 8.72
N GLY A 92 5.84 0.48 7.68
CA GLY A 92 6.40 1.83 7.76
C GLY A 92 5.37 2.94 8.00
N ILE A 93 4.10 2.59 8.10
CA ILE A 93 2.99 3.46 8.53
C ILE A 93 2.48 3.01 9.90
#